data_AF-A0A9N9BAH5-F1
#
_entry.id   AF-A0A9N9BAH5-F1
#
_cell.length_a   1.000
_cell.length_b   1.000
_cell.length_c   1.000
_cell.angle_alpha   90.00
_cell.angle_beta   90.00
_cell.angle_gamma   90.00
#
_symmetry.space_group_name_H-M   'P 1'
#
loop_
_entity.id
_entity.type
_entity.pdbx_description
1 polymer ?
#
loop_
_entity_poly.entity_id
_entity_poly.type
_entity_poly.pdbx_seq_one_letter_code
_entity_poly.pdbx_strand_id
1 'polypeptide(L)'
;MDNNTDVTNNCTDYLSSRKSSLQMSIFVMEVFFLILYQIFQFNFALNAIVNQYVTQIIAIAVMNGIVSLYGFIHIVEVKRLVDETNDICTSQITNLTPNYVSLDLPFIICSLMFAAAMGYFAYKLSNELAGKIYKKIGSDVTMQDDVSRILIIIQMFFAIVQFSAQYIVNRAVPKEDKFLMKIFTLIWSITMVDWFAVLVGSVFFAASAVPYCYLGIITFIYAWKTSDTFDQGLREYVGLQFRKYHGMTVKIDSIPSFRPNSIRKPEIAVLS
;
A
#
# COMPACT_ATOMS: atom_id res chain seq x y z
N MET A 1 37.95 31.43 -8.88
CA MET A 1 37.30 31.36 -7.56
C MET A 1 35.87 30.86 -7.75
N ASP A 2 35.65 29.91 -8.67
CA ASP A 2 34.35 29.74 -9.36
C ASP A 2 33.74 28.33 -9.22
N ASN A 3 34.31 27.47 -8.37
CA ASN A 3 33.83 26.09 -8.21
C ASN A 3 32.60 25.97 -7.28
N ASN A 4 32.29 26.99 -6.47
CA ASN A 4 31.21 26.90 -5.49
C ASN A 4 29.83 27.27 -6.06
N THR A 5 29.76 28.03 -7.15
CA THR A 5 28.52 28.47 -7.80
C THR A 5 27.91 27.40 -8.72
N ASP A 6 28.71 26.48 -9.24
CA ASP A 6 28.24 25.42 -10.15
C ASP A 6 27.71 24.17 -9.39
N VAL A 7 28.24 23.93 -8.19
CA VAL A 7 27.75 22.88 -7.27
C VAL A 7 26.44 23.30 -6.60
N THR A 8 26.24 24.60 -6.34
CA THR A 8 25.06 25.13 -5.66
C THR A 8 23.81 25.08 -6.53
N ASN A 9 23.90 25.43 -7.82
CA ASN A 9 22.78 25.36 -8.75
C ASN A 9 22.33 23.91 -9.01
N ASN A 10 23.29 22.97 -9.06
CA ASN A 10 22.99 21.54 -9.16
C ASN A 10 22.25 21.05 -7.91
N CYS A 11 22.64 21.42 -6.70
CA CYS A 11 21.96 20.91 -5.51
C CYS A 11 20.50 21.39 -5.41
N THR A 12 20.24 22.68 -5.70
CA THR A 12 18.87 23.25 -5.69
C THR A 12 17.96 22.67 -6.77
N ASP A 13 18.47 22.46 -7.99
CA ASP A 13 17.69 21.87 -9.08
C ASP A 13 17.43 20.38 -8.85
N TYR A 14 18.40 19.67 -8.27
CA TYR A 14 18.25 18.25 -7.93
C TYR A 14 17.26 18.09 -6.77
N LEU A 15 17.28 18.96 -5.76
CA LEU A 15 16.31 18.92 -4.65
C LEU A 15 14.90 19.30 -5.14
N SER A 16 14.77 20.36 -5.93
CA SER A 16 13.51 20.85 -6.50
C SER A 16 12.85 19.78 -7.38
N SER A 17 13.63 19.16 -8.28
CA SER A 17 13.14 18.15 -9.22
C SER A 17 12.84 16.80 -8.55
N ARG A 18 13.66 16.39 -7.57
CA ARG A 18 13.44 15.16 -6.77
C ARG A 18 12.24 15.28 -5.83
N LYS A 19 12.09 16.44 -5.17
CA LYS A 19 11.00 16.72 -4.22
C LYS A 19 9.66 16.84 -4.94
N SER A 20 9.58 17.62 -6.03
CA SER A 20 8.31 17.90 -6.69
C SER A 20 7.72 16.68 -7.39
N SER A 21 8.51 15.94 -8.18
CA SER A 21 7.99 14.85 -9.00
C SER A 21 7.70 13.58 -8.21
N LEU A 22 8.58 13.24 -7.25
CA LEU A 22 8.46 11.98 -6.52
C LEU A 22 7.45 12.06 -5.37
N GLN A 23 7.51 13.14 -4.57
CA GLN A 23 6.58 13.27 -3.45
C GLN A 23 5.15 13.47 -3.95
N MET A 24 4.93 14.23 -5.02
CA MET A 24 3.58 14.35 -5.59
C MET A 24 3.07 13.02 -6.14
N SER A 25 3.89 12.26 -6.87
CA SER A 25 3.41 11.00 -7.47
C SER A 25 3.12 9.94 -6.41
N ILE A 26 3.97 9.83 -5.39
CA ILE A 26 3.76 8.88 -4.28
C ILE A 26 2.56 9.33 -3.43
N PHE A 27 2.49 10.60 -3.05
CA PHE A 27 1.39 11.15 -2.25
C PHE A 27 0.04 11.04 -2.98
N VAL A 28 -0.03 11.36 -4.27
CA VAL A 28 -1.27 11.24 -5.07
C VAL A 28 -1.72 9.78 -5.13
N MET A 29 -0.79 8.84 -5.31
CA MET A 29 -1.13 7.41 -5.33
C MET A 29 -1.60 6.94 -3.95
N GLU A 30 -0.93 7.33 -2.86
CA GLU A 30 -1.33 7.01 -1.49
C GLU A 30 -2.72 7.56 -1.14
N VAL A 31 -3.00 8.84 -1.46
CA VAL A 31 -4.31 9.46 -1.27
C VAL A 31 -5.37 8.75 -2.11
N PHE A 32 -5.06 8.40 -3.36
CA PHE A 32 -5.96 7.66 -4.22
C PHE A 32 -6.30 6.27 -3.65
N PHE A 33 -5.29 5.52 -3.17
CA PHE A 33 -5.49 4.23 -2.51
C PHE A 33 -6.31 4.36 -1.22
N LEU A 34 -6.08 5.41 -0.43
CA LEU A 34 -6.88 5.70 0.77
C LEU A 34 -8.34 5.99 0.42
N ILE A 35 -8.62 6.77 -0.63
CA ILE A 35 -9.98 7.05 -1.08
C ILE A 35 -10.68 5.76 -1.53
N LEU A 36 -10.00 4.93 -2.34
CA LEU A 36 -10.53 3.63 -2.75
C LEU A 36 -10.81 2.75 -1.53
N TYR A 37 -9.86 2.67 -0.60
CA TYR A 37 -10.02 1.91 0.63
C TYR A 37 -11.23 2.39 1.46
N GLN A 38 -11.49 3.69 1.56
CA GLN A 38 -12.67 4.20 2.26
C GLN A 38 -13.98 3.84 1.56
N ILE A 39 -14.01 3.90 0.22
CA ILE A 39 -15.16 3.44 -0.57
C ILE A 39 -15.39 1.94 -0.37
N PHE A 40 -14.31 1.14 -0.32
CA PHE A 40 -14.40 -0.28 0.00
C PHE A 40 -15.08 -0.51 1.34
N GLN A 41 -14.52 0.09 2.39
CA GLN A 41 -14.99 -0.09 3.76
C GLN A 41 -16.43 0.38 3.95
N PHE A 42 -16.83 1.46 3.28
CA PHE A 42 -18.21 1.92 3.31
C PHE A 42 -19.17 0.88 2.70
N ASN A 43 -18.82 0.31 1.54
CA ASN A 43 -19.62 -0.77 0.94
C ASN A 43 -19.65 -2.02 1.83
N PHE A 44 -18.51 -2.37 2.44
CA PHE A 44 -18.43 -3.48 3.38
C PHE A 44 -19.31 -3.25 4.62
N ALA A 45 -19.32 -2.03 5.15
CA ALA A 45 -20.16 -1.63 6.27
C ALA A 45 -21.65 -1.70 5.92
N LEU A 46 -22.05 -1.21 4.75
CA LEU A 46 -23.45 -1.32 4.28
C LEU A 46 -23.88 -2.78 4.17
N ASN A 47 -23.05 -3.64 3.58
CA ASN A 47 -23.33 -5.07 3.47
C ASN A 47 -23.46 -5.72 4.86
N ALA A 48 -22.59 -5.36 5.80
CA ALA A 48 -22.63 -5.86 7.17
C ALA A 48 -23.90 -5.41 7.92
N ILE A 49 -24.34 -4.15 7.71
CA ILE A 49 -25.57 -3.62 8.31
C ILE A 49 -26.82 -4.31 7.73
N VAL A 50 -26.91 -4.42 6.39
CA VAL A 50 -28.07 -5.03 5.72
C VAL A 50 -28.23 -6.50 6.11
N ASN A 51 -27.14 -7.26 6.12
CA ASN A 51 -27.15 -8.67 6.45
C ASN A 51 -27.01 -8.95 7.96
N GLN A 52 -26.92 -7.90 8.79
CA GLN A 52 -26.80 -7.98 10.26
C GLN A 52 -25.55 -8.76 10.73
N TYR A 53 -24.45 -8.71 9.97
CA TYR A 53 -23.18 -9.33 10.31
C TYR A 53 -22.39 -8.49 11.33
N VAL A 54 -22.68 -8.68 12.62
CA VAL A 54 -22.03 -7.95 13.73
C VAL A 54 -20.50 -8.09 13.71
N THR A 55 -19.99 -9.29 13.43
CA THR A 55 -18.56 -9.58 13.30
C THR A 55 -17.86 -8.69 12.27
N GLN A 56 -18.49 -8.43 11.13
CA GLN A 56 -17.92 -7.58 10.08
C GLN A 56 -17.87 -6.11 10.52
N ILE A 57 -18.90 -5.63 11.23
CA ILE A 57 -18.95 -4.25 11.75
C ILE A 57 -17.80 -4.00 12.74
N ILE A 58 -17.54 -4.94 13.65
CA ILE A 58 -16.44 -4.84 14.62
C ILE A 58 -15.10 -4.85 13.89
N ALA A 59 -14.91 -5.74 12.91
CA ALA A 59 -13.68 -5.81 12.13
C ALA A 59 -13.39 -4.49 11.39
N ILE A 60 -14.40 -3.85 10.79
CA ILE A 60 -14.25 -2.55 10.11
C ILE A 60 -13.81 -1.46 11.10
N ALA A 61 -14.41 -1.42 12.29
CA ALA A 61 -14.05 -0.44 13.31
C ALA A 61 -12.59 -0.60 13.76
N VAL A 62 -12.14 -1.83 13.97
CA VAL A 62 -10.73 -2.14 14.32
C VAL A 62 -9.79 -1.72 13.20
N MET A 63 -10.12 -2.05 11.95
CA MET A 63 -9.30 -1.68 10.78
C MET A 63 -9.18 -0.16 10.62
N ASN A 64 -10.27 0.59 10.82
CA ASN A 64 -10.24 2.06 10.83
C ASN A 64 -9.33 2.62 11.93
N GLY A 65 -9.33 1.99 13.11
CA GLY A 65 -8.40 2.32 14.18
C GLY A 65 -6.94 2.11 13.76
N ILE A 66 -6.61 0.94 13.18
CA ILE A 66 -5.25 0.63 12.72
C ILE A 66 -4.78 1.61 11.64
N VAL A 67 -5.62 1.91 10.66
CA VAL A 67 -5.29 2.87 9.59
C VAL A 67 -5.07 4.27 10.15
N SER A 68 -5.88 4.69 11.12
CA SER A 68 -5.65 5.98 11.80
C SER A 68 -4.33 6.01 12.57
N LEU A 69 -3.91 4.89 13.17
CA LEU A 69 -2.61 4.79 13.86
C LEU A 69 -1.44 4.78 12.87
N TYR A 70 -1.61 4.16 11.71
CA TYR A 70 -0.61 4.15 10.64
C TYR A 70 -0.26 5.56 10.16
N GLY A 71 -1.22 6.50 10.19
CA GLY A 71 -0.96 7.91 9.89
C GLY A 71 0.13 8.55 10.76
N PHE A 72 0.29 8.13 12.02
CA PHE A 72 1.38 8.63 12.88
C PHE A 72 2.75 8.10 12.45
N ILE A 73 2.83 6.84 12.02
CA ILE A 73 4.06 6.23 11.52
C ILE A 73 4.53 6.99 10.26
N HIS A 74 3.59 7.32 9.38
CA HIS A 74 3.87 8.08 8.16
C HIS A 74 4.51 9.44 8.45
N ILE A 75 4.04 10.19 9.46
CA ILE A 75 4.69 11.47 9.86
C ILE A 75 6.16 11.24 10.24
N VAL A 76 6.45 10.18 11.00
CA VAL A 76 7.82 9.89 11.47
C VAL A 76 8.73 9.54 10.30
N GLU A 77 8.24 8.75 9.33
CA GLU A 77 8.98 8.41 8.13
C GLU A 77 9.27 9.64 7.26
N VAL A 78 8.27 10.50 7.04
CA VAL A 78 8.44 11.77 6.30
C VAL A 78 9.46 12.67 7.01
N LYS A 79 9.37 12.79 8.34
CA LYS A 79 10.32 13.60 9.11
C LYS A 79 11.75 13.08 8.95
N ARG A 80 11.96 11.78 9.10
CA ARG A 80 13.28 11.15 8.92
C ARG A 80 13.83 11.40 7.53
N LEU A 81 12.98 11.29 6.49
CA LEU A 81 13.38 11.54 5.11
C LEU A 81 13.80 13.00 4.90
N VAL A 82 13.10 13.96 5.53
CA VAL A 82 13.48 15.38 5.48
C VAL A 82 14.80 15.63 6.20
N ASP A 83 14.98 15.06 7.39
CA ASP A 83 16.21 15.20 8.19
C ASP A 83 17.43 14.65 7.42
N GLU A 84 17.31 13.44 6.84
CA GLU A 84 18.35 12.84 5.98
C GLU A 84 18.66 13.71 4.75
N THR A 85 17.67 14.43 4.22
CA THR A 85 17.86 15.32 3.07
C THR A 85 18.58 16.63 3.46
N ASN A 86 18.25 17.18 4.63
CA ASN A 86 18.89 18.39 5.17
C ASN A 86 20.37 18.14 5.49
N ASP A 87 20.71 16.95 6.01
CA ASP A 87 22.09 16.59 6.31
C ASP A 87 22.98 16.52 5.05
N ILE A 88 22.44 16.09 3.91
CA ILE A 88 23.18 15.99 2.64
C ILE A 88 23.45 17.39 2.03
N CYS A 89 22.60 18.37 2.31
CA CYS A 89 22.62 19.69 1.66
C CYS A 89 23.03 20.83 2.61
N THR A 90 23.84 20.52 3.61
CA THR A 90 24.14 21.35 4.80
C THR A 90 24.70 22.75 4.51
N SER A 91 25.14 23.06 3.29
CA SER A 91 25.97 24.24 3.07
C SER A 91 25.24 25.53 2.69
N GLN A 92 23.98 25.55 2.22
CA GLN A 92 23.38 26.87 1.86
C GLN A 92 21.88 26.96 1.57
N ILE A 93 21.09 25.88 1.63
CA ILE A 93 19.64 25.99 1.42
C ILE A 93 18.96 26.26 2.77
N THR A 94 18.33 27.42 2.88
CA THR A 94 17.47 27.81 4.00
C THR A 94 16.55 26.65 4.39
N ASN A 95 16.64 26.23 5.67
CA ASN A 95 15.81 25.23 6.34
C ASN A 95 14.57 24.87 5.52
N LEU A 96 14.59 23.71 4.85
CA LEU A 96 13.34 23.11 4.38
C LEU A 96 12.52 22.87 5.64
N THR A 97 11.54 23.74 5.89
CA THR A 97 10.52 23.59 6.93
C THR A 97 9.33 22.93 6.25
N PRO A 98 9.28 21.60 6.12
CA PRO A 98 8.09 20.94 5.64
C PRO A 98 6.93 21.31 6.56
N ASN A 99 5.84 21.82 5.98
CA ASN A 99 4.67 22.22 6.73
C ASN A 99 3.76 21.01 7.02
N TYR A 100 4.34 19.88 7.44
CA TYR A 100 3.60 18.66 7.79
C TYR A 100 2.67 18.88 8.99
N VAL A 101 3.01 19.84 9.86
CA VAL A 101 2.19 20.22 11.01
C VAL A 101 0.88 20.87 10.60
N SER A 102 0.86 21.67 9.53
CA SER A 102 -0.36 22.36 9.11
C SER A 102 -1.24 21.54 8.17
N LEU A 103 -0.69 20.55 7.46
CA LEU A 103 -1.43 19.80 6.45
C LEU A 103 -1.76 18.37 6.91
N ASP A 104 -0.77 17.61 7.38
CA ASP A 104 -0.93 16.17 7.65
C ASP A 104 -1.54 15.91 9.02
N LEU A 105 -1.17 16.72 10.01
CA LEU A 105 -1.62 16.56 11.39
C LEU A 105 -3.14 16.77 11.57
N PRO A 106 -3.79 17.79 10.96
CA PRO A 106 -5.25 17.91 10.98
C PRO A 106 -5.96 16.72 10.35
N PHE A 107 -5.42 16.16 9.26
CA PHE A 107 -5.98 14.99 8.60
C PHE A 107 -5.95 13.76 9.51
N ILE A 108 -4.84 13.51 10.20
CA ILE A 108 -4.70 12.38 11.12
C ILE A 108 -5.62 12.54 12.34
N ILE A 109 -5.72 13.74 12.91
CA ILE A 109 -6.65 14.01 14.02
C ILE A 109 -8.09 13.76 13.58
N CYS A 110 -8.46 14.25 12.40
CA CYS A 110 -9.80 14.05 11.84
C CYS A 110 -10.09 12.57 11.61
N SER A 111 -9.14 11.82 11.03
CA SER A 111 -9.23 10.36 10.87
C SER A 111 -9.40 9.64 12.21
N LEU A 112 -8.70 10.07 13.25
CA LEU A 112 -8.80 9.47 14.58
C LEU A 112 -10.17 9.70 15.22
N MET A 113 -10.72 10.91 15.07
CA MET A 113 -12.07 11.23 15.52
C MET A 113 -13.12 10.37 14.78
N PHE A 114 -12.98 10.20 13.47
CA PHE A 114 -13.86 9.33 12.70
C PHE A 114 -13.73 7.87 13.09
N ALA A 115 -12.51 7.37 13.33
CA ALA A 115 -12.30 6.01 13.81
C ALA A 115 -12.95 5.79 15.19
N ALA A 116 -12.84 6.75 16.11
CA ALA A 116 -13.49 6.69 17.41
C ALA A 116 -15.02 6.71 17.30
N ALA A 117 -15.58 7.59 16.45
CA ALA A 117 -17.02 7.63 16.18
C ALA A 117 -17.53 6.31 15.58
N MET A 118 -16.80 5.75 14.61
CA MET A 118 -17.09 4.44 14.03
C MET A 118 -17.01 3.32 15.06
N GLY A 119 -16.03 3.35 15.96
CA GLY A 119 -15.93 2.41 17.08
C GLY A 119 -17.13 2.49 18.03
N TYR A 120 -17.56 3.71 18.37
CA TYR A 120 -18.77 3.93 19.18
C TYR A 120 -20.03 3.40 18.49
N PHE A 121 -20.21 3.70 17.20
CA PHE A 121 -21.34 3.18 16.43
C PHE A 121 -21.29 1.66 16.32
N ALA A 122 -20.12 1.07 16.08
CA ALA A 122 -19.94 -0.38 16.04
C ALA A 122 -20.35 -1.03 17.36
N TYR A 123 -19.93 -0.48 18.51
CA TYR A 123 -20.33 -0.94 19.83
C TYR A 123 -21.85 -0.83 20.07
N LYS A 124 -22.45 0.30 19.70
CA LYS A 124 -23.90 0.51 19.88
C LYS A 124 -24.71 -0.43 18.97
N LEU A 125 -24.34 -0.55 17.70
CA LEU A 125 -24.99 -1.46 16.75
C LEU A 125 -24.77 -2.92 17.14
N SER A 126 -23.59 -3.31 17.63
CA SER A 126 -23.34 -4.68 18.05
C SER A 126 -24.25 -5.08 19.20
N ASN A 127 -24.49 -4.21 20.17
CA ASN A 127 -25.37 -4.49 21.30
C ASN A 127 -26.85 -4.63 20.86
N GLU A 128 -27.33 -3.73 19.99
CA GLU A 128 -28.71 -3.76 19.49
C GLU A 128 -28.97 -4.94 18.54
N LEU A 129 -28.01 -5.26 17.68
CA LEU A 129 -28.12 -6.39 16.74
C LEU A 129 -27.93 -7.73 17.44
N ALA A 130 -27.00 -7.84 18.39
CA ALA A 130 -26.83 -9.04 19.21
C ALA A 130 -28.14 -9.36 19.93
N GLY A 131 -28.80 -8.36 20.55
CA GLY A 131 -30.11 -8.54 21.19
C GLY A 131 -31.20 -9.07 20.25
N LYS A 132 -31.20 -8.69 18.97
CA LYS A 132 -32.16 -9.19 17.96
C LYS A 132 -31.81 -10.59 17.46
N ILE A 133 -30.52 -10.88 17.29
CA ILE A 133 -30.01 -12.19 16.87
C ILE A 133 -30.28 -13.24 17.96
N TYR A 134 -30.04 -12.90 19.23
CA TYR A 134 -30.34 -13.76 20.39
C TYR A 134 -31.81 -14.19 20.46
N LYS A 135 -32.74 -13.29 20.08
CA LYS A 135 -34.17 -13.62 20.04
C LYS A 135 -34.58 -14.47 18.84
N LYS A 136 -33.83 -14.43 17.74
CA LYS A 136 -34.19 -15.09 16.46
C LYS A 136 -33.66 -16.52 16.34
N ILE A 137 -32.54 -16.85 16.99
CA ILE A 137 -31.85 -18.13 16.81
C ILE A 137 -32.25 -19.20 17.84
N GLY A 138 -32.86 -18.80 18.97
CA GLY A 138 -33.18 -19.75 20.03
C GLY A 138 -31.95 -20.11 20.87
N SER A 139 -32.22 -20.55 22.10
CA SER A 139 -31.31 -20.62 23.25
C SER A 139 -30.16 -21.64 23.13
N ASP A 140 -29.27 -21.49 22.16
CA ASP A 140 -27.90 -22.03 22.28
C ASP A 140 -26.87 -20.92 22.01
N VAL A 141 -26.74 -20.07 23.03
CA VAL A 141 -25.87 -18.88 23.05
C VAL A 141 -24.40 -19.28 22.95
N THR A 142 -24.04 -20.49 23.41
CA THR A 142 -22.68 -20.99 23.46
C THR A 142 -22.09 -21.29 22.09
N MET A 143 -22.84 -21.96 21.21
CA MET A 143 -22.31 -22.34 19.89
C MET A 143 -22.15 -21.13 18.94
N GLN A 144 -22.96 -20.09 19.11
CA GLN A 144 -22.91 -18.90 18.26
C GLN A 144 -21.77 -17.93 18.63
N ASP A 145 -21.50 -17.78 19.92
CA ASP A 145 -20.38 -16.96 20.42
C ASP A 145 -19.05 -17.53 19.91
N ASP A 146 -18.89 -18.85 19.93
CA ASP A 146 -17.67 -19.51 19.48
C ASP A 146 -17.46 -19.36 17.96
N VAL A 147 -18.51 -19.58 17.16
CA VAL A 147 -18.43 -19.40 15.69
C VAL A 147 -18.13 -17.95 15.33
N SER A 148 -18.76 -16.98 16.01
CA SER A 148 -18.52 -15.56 15.76
C SER A 148 -17.10 -15.14 16.13
N ARG A 149 -16.57 -15.63 17.25
CA ARG A 149 -15.18 -15.41 17.67
C ARG A 149 -14.19 -16.02 16.68
N ILE A 150 -14.44 -17.25 16.22
CA ILE A 150 -13.60 -17.92 15.22
C ILE A 150 -13.57 -17.12 13.92
N LEU A 151 -14.73 -16.64 13.44
CA LEU A 151 -14.81 -15.79 12.26
C LEU A 151 -14.04 -14.46 12.43
N ILE A 152 -14.11 -13.82 13.59
CA ILE A 152 -13.31 -12.61 13.89
C ILE A 152 -11.82 -12.94 13.83
N ILE A 153 -11.39 -14.04 14.46
CA ILE A 153 -9.98 -14.46 14.49
C ILE A 153 -9.48 -14.74 13.07
N ILE A 154 -10.26 -15.45 12.25
CA ILE A 154 -9.92 -15.73 10.85
C ILE A 154 -9.82 -14.42 10.05
N GLN A 155 -10.79 -13.52 10.18
CA GLN A 155 -10.77 -12.23 9.48
C GLN A 155 -9.56 -11.38 9.88
N MET A 156 -9.23 -11.33 11.18
CA MET A 156 -8.06 -10.63 11.70
C MET A 156 -6.75 -11.27 11.21
N PHE A 157 -6.70 -12.60 11.13
CA PHE A 157 -5.56 -13.31 10.58
C PHE A 157 -5.32 -12.92 9.11
N PHE A 158 -6.35 -12.94 8.27
CA PHE A 158 -6.22 -12.50 6.87
C PHE A 158 -5.85 -11.02 6.75
N ALA A 159 -6.36 -10.15 7.62
CA ALA A 159 -5.95 -8.75 7.65
C ALA A 159 -4.45 -8.59 7.98
N ILE A 160 -3.92 -9.34 8.96
CA ILE A 160 -2.49 -9.35 9.29
C ILE A 160 -1.67 -9.85 8.10
N VAL A 161 -2.12 -10.92 7.45
CA VAL A 161 -1.47 -11.46 6.24
C VAL A 161 -1.42 -10.39 5.13
N GLN A 162 -2.51 -9.65 4.91
CA GLN A 162 -2.54 -8.54 3.94
C GLN A 162 -1.56 -7.42 4.30
N PHE A 163 -1.53 -6.97 5.55
CA PHE A 163 -0.57 -5.94 6.01
C PHE A 163 0.88 -6.42 5.87
N SER A 164 1.15 -7.69 6.20
CA SER A 164 2.49 -8.28 6.06
C SER A 164 2.94 -8.34 4.59
N ALA A 165 2.01 -8.62 3.66
CA ALA A 165 2.29 -8.64 2.23
C ALA A 165 2.74 -7.26 1.74
N GLN A 166 2.06 -6.19 2.16
CA GLN A 166 2.45 -4.81 1.83
C GLN A 166 3.83 -4.46 2.38
N TYR A 167 4.11 -4.84 3.63
CA TYR A 167 5.42 -4.64 4.24
C TYR A 167 6.55 -5.37 3.48
N ILE A 168 6.29 -6.61 3.04
CA ILE A 168 7.25 -7.41 2.26
C ILE A 168 7.56 -6.72 0.92
N VAL A 169 6.57 -6.25 0.17
CA VAL A 169 6.80 -5.56 -1.12
C VAL A 169 7.63 -4.30 -0.93
N ASN A 170 7.27 -3.48 0.06
CA ASN A 170 7.98 -2.23 0.32
C ASN A 170 9.47 -2.47 0.62
N ARG A 171 9.81 -3.61 1.24
CA ARG A 171 11.20 -4.00 1.50
C ARG A 171 11.87 -4.73 0.33
N ALA A 172 11.11 -5.50 -0.44
CA ALA A 172 11.60 -6.33 -1.54
C ALA A 172 11.98 -5.50 -2.76
N VAL A 173 11.15 -4.52 -3.13
CA VAL A 173 11.33 -3.72 -4.35
C VAL A 173 12.63 -2.91 -4.32
N PRO A 174 13.00 -2.19 -3.25
CA PRO A 174 14.25 -1.42 -3.22
C PRO A 174 15.51 -2.29 -3.19
N LYS A 175 15.40 -3.52 -2.67
CA LYS A 175 16.51 -4.47 -2.54
C LYS A 175 16.62 -5.44 -3.72
N GLU A 176 15.64 -5.42 -4.63
CA GLU A 176 15.50 -6.37 -5.73
C GLU A 176 15.57 -7.83 -5.27
N ASP A 177 15.04 -8.10 -4.08
CA ASP A 177 15.12 -9.42 -3.48
C ASP A 177 14.05 -10.32 -4.10
N LYS A 178 14.47 -11.15 -5.07
CA LYS A 178 13.63 -12.13 -5.75
C LYS A 178 12.96 -13.11 -4.80
N PHE A 179 13.62 -13.47 -3.71
CA PHE A 179 13.07 -14.42 -2.75
C PHE A 179 11.89 -13.80 -2.01
N LEU A 180 12.05 -12.58 -1.49
CA LEU A 180 10.96 -11.82 -0.87
C LEU A 180 9.80 -11.57 -1.85
N MET A 181 10.11 -11.29 -3.12
CA MET A 181 9.09 -11.03 -4.12
C MET A 181 8.26 -12.29 -4.46
N LYS A 182 8.90 -13.46 -4.52
CA LYS A 182 8.19 -14.74 -4.67
C LYS A 182 7.29 -15.05 -3.47
N ILE A 183 7.78 -14.78 -2.25
CA ILE A 183 6.96 -14.91 -1.03
C ILE A 183 5.73 -14.02 -1.11
N PHE A 184 5.90 -12.75 -1.52
CA PHE A 184 4.77 -11.85 -1.70
C PHE A 184 3.75 -12.42 -2.70
N THR A 185 4.19 -12.86 -3.87
CA THR A 185 3.29 -13.38 -4.91
C THR A 185 2.48 -14.58 -4.40
N LEU A 186 3.10 -15.45 -3.60
CA LEU A 186 2.42 -16.59 -2.98
C LEU A 186 1.37 -16.13 -1.96
N ILE A 187 1.74 -15.24 -1.04
CA ILE A 187 0.82 -14.70 -0.02
C ILE A 187 -0.36 -13.96 -0.68
N TRP A 188 -0.08 -13.16 -1.70
CA TRP A 188 -1.07 -12.39 -2.43
C TRP A 188 -2.04 -13.31 -3.19
N SER A 189 -1.54 -14.42 -3.76
CA SER A 189 -2.40 -15.43 -4.40
C SER A 189 -3.37 -16.06 -3.41
N ILE A 190 -2.94 -16.40 -2.19
CA ILE A 190 -3.82 -16.97 -1.15
C ILE A 190 -4.92 -15.95 -0.80
N THR A 191 -4.53 -14.69 -0.66
CA THR A 191 -5.46 -13.60 -0.35
C THR A 191 -6.50 -13.45 -1.46
N MET A 192 -6.10 -13.49 -2.73
CA MET A 192 -7.04 -13.41 -3.86
C MET A 192 -8.06 -14.55 -3.86
N VAL A 193 -7.66 -15.77 -3.51
CA VAL A 193 -8.59 -16.91 -3.39
C VAL A 193 -9.64 -16.68 -2.31
N ASP A 194 -9.23 -16.15 -1.15
CA ASP A 194 -10.15 -15.78 -0.07
C ASP A 194 -11.18 -14.74 -0.53
N TRP A 195 -10.74 -13.69 -1.23
CA TRP A 195 -11.64 -12.70 -1.82
C TRP A 195 -12.63 -13.30 -2.83
N PHE A 196 -12.18 -14.23 -3.66
CA PHE A 196 -13.08 -14.94 -4.58
C PHE A 196 -14.13 -15.78 -3.83
N ALA A 197 -13.73 -16.46 -2.75
CA ALA A 197 -14.66 -17.23 -1.92
C ALA A 197 -15.74 -16.32 -1.28
N VAL A 198 -15.34 -15.14 -0.78
CA VAL A 198 -16.26 -14.14 -0.24
C VAL A 198 -17.21 -13.59 -1.31
N LEU A 199 -16.71 -13.35 -2.53
CA LEU A 199 -17.50 -12.81 -3.65
C LEU A 199 -18.60 -13.79 -4.09
N VAL A 200 -18.30 -15.09 -4.15
CA VAL A 200 -19.29 -16.14 -4.48
C VAL A 200 -20.41 -16.20 -3.45
N GLY A 201 -20.13 -15.86 -2.19
CA GLY A 201 -21.10 -15.89 -1.10
C GLY A 201 -22.13 -14.75 -1.10
N SER A 202 -21.94 -13.65 -1.86
CA SER A 202 -22.85 -12.49 -1.79
C SER A 202 -22.99 -11.75 -3.13
N VAL A 203 -24.20 -11.80 -3.70
CA VAL A 203 -24.57 -11.12 -4.96
C VAL A 203 -24.47 -9.59 -4.83
N PHE A 204 -24.79 -9.04 -3.66
CA PHE A 204 -24.69 -7.59 -3.40
C PHE A 204 -23.22 -7.11 -3.39
N PHE A 205 -22.31 -8.03 -3.12
CA PHE A 205 -20.87 -7.78 -3.05
C PHE A 205 -20.20 -7.74 -4.41
N ALA A 206 -20.78 -8.39 -5.42
CA ALA A 206 -20.16 -8.50 -6.74
C ALA A 206 -19.91 -7.14 -7.38
N ALA A 207 -20.86 -6.19 -7.30
CA ALA A 207 -20.72 -4.88 -7.93
C ALA A 207 -19.61 -4.01 -7.30
N SER A 208 -19.43 -4.09 -5.98
CA SER A 208 -18.41 -3.32 -5.26
C SER A 208 -17.06 -4.02 -5.19
N ALA A 209 -17.02 -5.36 -5.30
CA ALA A 209 -15.80 -6.15 -5.27
C ALA A 209 -15.06 -6.21 -6.61
N VAL A 210 -15.75 -6.04 -7.74
CA VAL A 210 -15.15 -6.09 -9.08
C VAL A 210 -13.93 -5.16 -9.24
N PRO A 211 -13.97 -3.89 -8.81
CA PRO A 211 -12.78 -3.01 -8.85
C PRO A 211 -11.59 -3.57 -8.05
N TYR A 212 -11.83 -4.23 -6.92
CA TYR A 212 -10.78 -4.81 -6.07
C TYR A 212 -10.21 -6.08 -6.67
N CYS A 213 -11.05 -6.94 -7.25
CA CYS A 213 -10.58 -8.09 -8.02
C CYS A 213 -9.70 -7.63 -9.19
N TYR A 214 -10.11 -6.57 -9.89
CA TYR A 214 -9.33 -6.00 -10.99
C TYR A 214 -7.99 -5.44 -10.49
N LEU A 215 -7.98 -4.66 -9.40
CA LEU A 215 -6.76 -4.16 -8.78
C LEU A 215 -5.85 -5.31 -8.31
N GLY A 216 -6.40 -6.34 -7.69
CA GLY A 216 -5.66 -7.51 -7.22
C GLY A 216 -5.03 -8.31 -8.35
N ILE A 217 -5.72 -8.44 -9.49
CA ILE A 217 -5.18 -9.10 -10.69
C ILE A 217 -4.07 -8.25 -11.29
N ILE A 218 -4.27 -6.93 -11.40
CA ILE A 218 -3.25 -6.01 -11.89
C ILE A 218 -1.99 -6.06 -11.02
N THR A 219 -2.13 -5.96 -9.69
CA THR A 219 -0.98 -6.01 -8.78
C THR A 219 -0.27 -7.35 -8.84
N PHE A 220 -1.00 -8.45 -9.01
CA PHE A 220 -0.41 -9.77 -9.22
C PHE A 220 0.41 -9.85 -10.51
N ILE A 221 -0.13 -9.36 -11.63
CA ILE A 221 0.56 -9.31 -12.93
C ILE A 221 1.83 -8.44 -12.83
N TYR A 222 1.73 -7.27 -12.20
CA TYR A 222 2.89 -6.40 -12.00
C TYR A 222 3.94 -7.03 -11.08
N ALA A 223 3.53 -7.69 -10.00
CA ALA A 223 4.43 -8.37 -9.08
C ALA A 223 5.19 -9.50 -9.78
N TRP A 224 4.48 -10.31 -10.58
CA TRP A 224 5.08 -11.35 -11.41
C TRP A 224 6.10 -10.75 -12.38
N LYS A 225 5.67 -9.76 -13.18
CA LYS A 225 6.54 -9.12 -14.19
C LYS A 225 7.77 -8.49 -13.56
N THR A 226 7.61 -7.83 -12.41
CA THR A 226 8.72 -7.23 -11.66
C THR A 226 9.69 -8.30 -11.18
N SER A 227 9.18 -9.43 -10.66
CA SER A 227 10.02 -10.55 -10.20
C SER A 227 10.91 -11.14 -11.31
N ASP A 228 10.35 -11.28 -12.53
CA ASP A 228 11.08 -11.78 -13.69
C ASP A 228 12.14 -10.79 -14.21
N THR A 229 11.98 -9.50 -13.91
CA THR A 229 12.84 -8.44 -14.45
C THR A 229 13.97 -8.03 -13.49
N PHE A 230 14.01 -8.53 -12.25
CA PHE A 230 14.98 -8.08 -11.22
C PHE A 230 16.47 -8.29 -11.53
N ASP A 231 16.85 -9.04 -12.58
CA ASP A 231 18.27 -9.15 -13.02
C ASP A 231 18.60 -8.33 -14.27
N GLN A 232 17.61 -7.69 -14.90
CA GLN A 232 17.79 -7.01 -16.19
C GLN A 232 18.26 -5.56 -16.03
N GLY A 233 18.81 -5.21 -14.86
CA GLY A 233 19.15 -3.83 -14.52
C GLY A 233 17.91 -2.99 -14.24
N LEU A 234 16.81 -3.59 -13.74
CA LEU A 234 15.61 -2.83 -13.36
C LEU A 234 15.94 -1.78 -12.28
N ARG A 235 16.91 -2.04 -11.39
CA ARG A 235 17.48 -1.06 -10.45
C ARG A 235 18.05 0.15 -11.14
N GLU A 236 18.83 -0.11 -12.19
CA GLU A 236 19.41 0.93 -13.01
C GLU A 236 18.32 1.63 -13.78
N TYR A 237 17.31 0.94 -14.32
CA TYR A 237 16.24 1.58 -15.09
C TYR A 237 15.24 2.35 -14.22
N VAL A 238 14.84 1.86 -13.05
CA VAL A 238 14.02 2.56 -12.05
C VAL A 238 14.83 3.68 -11.43
N GLY A 239 16.12 3.44 -11.13
CA GLY A 239 17.06 4.44 -10.67
C GLY A 239 17.39 5.52 -11.72
N LEU A 240 17.42 5.17 -13.01
CA LEU A 240 17.68 6.05 -14.17
C LEU A 240 16.43 6.75 -14.67
N GLN A 241 15.24 6.13 -14.62
CA GLN A 241 13.95 6.78 -14.87
C GLN A 241 13.68 7.81 -13.79
N PHE A 242 13.91 7.46 -12.52
CA PHE A 242 14.03 8.46 -11.45
C PHE A 242 15.01 9.55 -11.88
N ARG A 243 16.25 9.20 -12.27
CA ARG A 243 17.30 10.19 -12.62
C ARG A 243 16.93 11.09 -13.81
N LYS A 244 16.22 10.57 -14.81
CA LYS A 244 15.83 11.24 -16.07
C LYS A 244 14.58 12.11 -15.90
N TYR A 245 13.60 11.68 -15.09
CA TYR A 245 12.49 12.55 -14.67
C TYR A 245 12.95 13.62 -13.68
N HIS A 246 14.08 13.42 -13.00
CA HIS A 246 14.71 14.38 -12.09
C HIS A 246 15.74 15.30 -12.75
N GLY A 247 15.78 15.41 -14.09
CA GLY A 247 16.59 16.41 -14.79
C GLY A 247 18.11 16.27 -14.68
N MET A 248 18.65 15.14 -14.21
CA MET A 248 20.10 14.95 -14.19
C MET A 248 20.55 14.42 -15.55
N THR A 249 21.01 15.32 -16.43
CA THR A 249 21.79 14.90 -17.60
C THR A 249 23.18 14.50 -17.13
N VAL A 250 23.37 13.20 -16.86
CA VAL A 250 24.73 12.63 -16.89
C VAL A 250 25.20 12.73 -18.34
N LYS A 251 26.31 13.43 -18.61
CA LYS A 251 27.01 13.28 -19.89
C LYS A 251 27.42 11.82 -20.02
N ILE A 252 26.71 11.09 -20.86
CA ILE A 252 26.97 9.67 -21.15
C ILE A 252 28.15 9.61 -22.11
N ASP A 253 29.34 9.96 -21.63
CA ASP A 253 30.57 9.77 -22.41
C ASP A 253 31.27 8.45 -22.05
N SER A 254 30.70 7.61 -21.17
CA SER A 254 31.36 6.36 -20.75
C SER A 254 30.47 5.21 -20.29
N ILE A 255 29.17 5.19 -20.57
CA ILE A 255 28.40 3.94 -20.44
C ILE A 255 28.54 3.18 -21.77
N PRO A 256 29.35 2.12 -21.86
CA PRO A 256 29.35 1.28 -23.06
C PRO A 256 27.92 0.80 -23.27
N SER A 257 27.38 1.09 -24.46
CA SER A 257 26.02 0.80 -24.87
C SER A 257 25.50 -0.48 -24.25
N PHE A 258 24.53 -0.37 -23.33
CA PHE A 258 23.79 -1.51 -22.82
C PHE A 258 23.00 -2.07 -24.01
N ARG A 259 23.57 -3.06 -24.71
CA ARG A 259 22.80 -3.91 -25.63
C ARG A 259 21.94 -4.79 -24.72
N PRO A 260 20.60 -4.70 -24.75
CA PRO A 260 19.80 -5.77 -24.20
C PRO A 260 20.29 -7.06 -24.87
N ASN A 261 20.69 -8.05 -24.09
CA ASN A 261 21.09 -9.35 -24.61
C ASN A 261 19.97 -9.83 -25.52
N SER A 262 20.24 -9.76 -26.83
CA SER A 262 19.33 -10.24 -27.86
C SER A 262 19.01 -11.68 -27.49
N ILE A 263 17.71 -11.92 -27.32
CA ILE A 263 17.07 -13.23 -27.15
C ILE A 263 17.91 -14.28 -27.89
N ARG A 264 18.58 -15.14 -27.13
CA ARG A 264 19.36 -16.25 -27.65
C ARG A 264 18.36 -17.18 -28.34
N LYS A 265 18.19 -17.02 -29.66
CA LYS A 265 17.45 -18.00 -30.47
C LYS A 265 18.14 -19.35 -30.27
N PRO A 266 17.41 -20.44 -29.95
CA PRO A 266 18.01 -21.76 -29.88
C PRO A 266 18.61 -22.10 -31.24
N GLU A 267 19.91 -22.40 -31.26
CA GLU A 267 20.57 -23.03 -32.41
C GLU A 267 19.87 -24.36 -32.66
N ILE A 268 19.14 -24.42 -33.77
CA ILE A 268 18.67 -25.69 -34.34
C ILE A 268 19.91 -26.36 -34.92
N ALA A 269 20.45 -27.34 -34.19
CA ALA A 269 21.49 -28.22 -34.69
C ALA A 269 20.94 -29.00 -35.89
N VAL A 270 21.42 -28.66 -37.08
CA VAL A 270 21.24 -29.48 -38.28
C VAL A 270 22.26 -30.62 -38.17
N LEU A 271 21.78 -31.80 -37.78
CA LEU A 271 22.51 -33.06 -37.90
C LEU A 271 22.60 -33.42 -39.39
N SER A 272 23.82 -33.38 -39.92
CA SER A 272 24.23 -34.07 -41.14
C SER A 272 24.83 -35.43 -40.80
#